data_AF-X1FF96-F1
#
_entry.id   AF-X1FF96-F1
#
_cell.length_a   1.000
_cell.length_b   1.000
_cell.length_c   1.000
_cell.angle_alpha   90.00
_cell.angle_beta   90.00
_cell.angle_gamma   90.00
#
_symmetry.space_group_name_H-M   'P 1'
#
loop_
_entity.id
_entity.type
_entity.pdbx_description
1 polymer ?
#
loop_
_entity_poly.entity_id
_entity_poly.type
_entity_poly.pdbx_seq_one_letter_code
_entity_poly.pdbx_strand_id
1 'polypeptide(L)'
;DLQPLATVLLSLSFGVSIITENIFENRFTYISELNRMGADIRTDGHHAVIRGVDKLTGVPVTAPDLRAGAALVTAGLAAEGTTEIYDIYHIDRGYENLEDKLTKLGAKISRVKLNNIK
;
A
#
# COMPACT_ATOMS: atom_id res chain seq x y z
N ASP A 1 10.23 7.77 5.21
CA ASP A 1 9.08 8.23 4.38
C ASP A 1 8.83 7.45 3.11
N LEU A 2 9.86 7.17 2.29
CA LEU A 2 9.68 6.34 1.08
C LEU A 2 9.62 4.83 1.36
N GLN A 3 9.91 4.43 2.60
CA GLN A 3 9.95 3.05 3.05
C GLN A 3 8.68 2.24 2.67
N PRO A 4 7.44 2.75 2.86
CA PRO A 4 6.24 2.03 2.43
C PRO A 4 6.14 1.80 0.93
N LEU A 5 6.47 2.82 0.12
CA LEU A 5 6.46 2.71 -1.35
C LEU A 5 7.53 1.73 -1.85
N ALA A 6 8.72 1.77 -1.26
CA ALA A 6 9.78 0.81 -1.56
C ALA A 6 9.34 -0.63 -1.24
N THR A 7 8.63 -0.83 -0.12
CA THR A 7 8.12 -2.16 0.25
C THR A 7 7.19 -2.73 -0.81
N VAL A 8 6.26 -1.93 -1.35
CA VAL A 8 5.37 -2.36 -2.43
C VAL A 8 6.14 -2.79 -3.68
N LEU A 9 7.13 -1.99 -4.09
CA LEU A 9 8.00 -2.34 -5.22
C LEU A 9 8.73 -3.67 -4.97
N LEU A 10 9.30 -3.84 -3.78
CA LEU A 10 10.06 -5.04 -3.43
C LEU A 10 9.16 -6.29 -3.35
N SER A 11 7.91 -6.14 -2.92
CA SER A 11 6.92 -7.24 -2.91
C SER A 11 6.65 -7.83 -4.29
N LEU A 12 6.87 -7.06 -5.37
CA LEU A 12 6.70 -7.52 -6.75
C LEU A 12 8.04 -7.71 -7.49
N SER A 13 9.16 -7.55 -6.79
CA SER A 13 10.50 -7.71 -7.36
C SER A 13 10.97 -9.16 -7.25
N PHE A 14 11.82 -9.63 -8.16
CA PHE A 14 12.36 -10.99 -8.06
C PHE A 14 13.39 -11.12 -6.92
N GLY A 15 13.20 -12.11 -6.05
CA GLY A 15 14.16 -12.49 -5.02
C GLY A 15 13.73 -12.11 -3.59
N VAL A 16 14.72 -11.98 -2.70
CA VAL A 16 14.53 -11.64 -1.29
C VAL A 16 15.19 -10.31 -1.00
N SER A 17 14.44 -9.42 -0.38
CA SER A 17 14.90 -8.10 0.04
C SER A 17 14.72 -7.92 1.54
N ILE A 18 15.51 -7.02 2.13
CA ILE A 18 15.39 -6.64 3.54
C ILE A 18 15.30 -5.13 3.60
N ILE A 19 14.29 -4.62 4.31
CA ILE A 19 14.23 -3.24 4.74
C ILE A 19 14.55 -3.17 6.22
N THR A 20 15.36 -2.18 6.61
CA THR A 20 15.64 -1.84 8.01
C THR A 20 15.12 -0.43 8.31
N GLU A 21 14.37 -0.27 9.39
CA GLU A 21 13.85 1.01 9.87
C GLU A 21 14.42 1.34 11.24
N ASN A 22 15.34 2.29 11.30
CA ASN A 22 16.03 2.70 12.53
C ASN A 22 15.50 4.00 13.14
N ILE A 23 14.56 4.68 12.47
CA ILE A 23 14.07 6.00 12.87
C ILE A 23 12.75 5.89 13.64
N PHE A 24 11.88 4.96 13.25
CA PHE A 24 10.53 4.83 13.82
C PHE A 24 10.20 3.39 14.21
N GLU A 25 9.97 3.15 15.50
CA GLU A 25 9.76 1.80 16.06
C GLU A 25 8.53 1.07 15.50
N ASN A 26 7.50 1.81 15.04
CA ASN A 26 6.22 1.24 14.56
C ASN A 26 5.92 1.63 13.10
N ARG A 27 6.93 1.68 12.23
CA ARG A 27 6.73 2.11 10.82
C ARG A 27 6.10 1.06 9.91
N PHE A 28 5.98 -0.19 10.37
CA PHE A 28 5.58 -1.34 9.57
C PHE A 28 4.08 -1.68 9.65
N THR A 29 3.24 -0.79 10.18
CA THR A 29 1.80 -1.03 10.43
C THR A 29 0.99 -1.46 9.20
N TYR A 30 1.43 -1.11 7.99
CA TYR A 30 0.77 -1.44 6.73
C TYR A 30 1.16 -2.81 6.15
N ILE A 31 2.14 -3.50 6.75
CA ILE A 31 2.60 -4.81 6.24
C ILE A 31 1.48 -5.85 6.34
N SER A 32 0.64 -5.79 7.38
CA SER A 32 -0.53 -6.68 7.50
C SER A 32 -1.49 -6.51 6.32
N GLU A 33 -1.75 -5.28 5.88
CA GLU A 33 -2.60 -4.98 4.72
C GLU A 33 -1.97 -5.48 3.42
N LEU A 34 -0.66 -5.29 3.22
CA LEU A 34 0.03 -5.86 2.05
C LEU A 34 0.01 -7.39 2.05
N ASN A 35 0.16 -8.03 3.20
CA ASN A 35 0.06 -9.48 3.31
C ASN A 35 -1.38 -9.96 3.03
N ARG A 36 -2.42 -9.20 3.40
CA ARG A 36 -3.81 -9.48 2.99
C ARG A 36 -4.00 -9.37 1.48
N MET A 37 -3.25 -8.49 0.81
CA MET A 37 -3.18 -8.41 -0.66
C MET A 37 -2.34 -9.54 -1.29
N GLY A 38 -1.75 -10.44 -0.49
CA GLY A 38 -0.97 -11.58 -0.97
C GLY A 38 0.55 -11.37 -1.01
N ALA A 39 1.08 -10.28 -0.44
CA ALA A 39 2.53 -10.13 -0.28
C ALA A 39 3.08 -11.18 0.72
N ASP A 40 4.36 -11.57 0.56
CA ASP A 40 5.09 -12.41 1.52
C ASP A 40 6.12 -11.55 2.26
N ILE A 41 5.67 -10.95 3.37
CA ILE A 41 6.50 -10.08 4.20
C ILE A 41 6.46 -10.53 5.65
N ARG A 42 7.63 -10.67 6.26
CA ARG A 42 7.78 -10.96 7.70
C ARG A 42 8.58 -9.86 8.37
N THR A 43 8.06 -9.36 9.49
CA THR A 43 8.74 -8.36 10.32
C THR A 43 9.40 -9.02 11.52
N ASP A 44 10.63 -8.59 11.83
CA ASP A 44 11.36 -8.96 13.04
C ASP A 44 12.09 -7.73 13.58
N GLY A 45 11.61 -7.19 14.71
CA GLY A 45 12.07 -5.92 15.27
C GLY A 45 12.01 -4.79 14.25
N HIS A 46 13.17 -4.22 13.93
CA HIS A 46 13.34 -3.12 12.98
C HIS A 46 13.53 -3.58 11.52
N HIS A 47 13.38 -4.88 11.25
CA HIS A 47 13.58 -5.45 9.92
C HIS A 47 12.26 -5.96 9.32
N ALA A 48 12.13 -5.81 8.01
CA ALA A 48 11.11 -6.47 7.20
C ALA A 48 11.81 -7.28 6.11
N VAL A 49 11.64 -8.60 6.14
CA VAL A 49 12.09 -9.52 5.09
C VAL A 49 10.95 -9.69 4.09
N ILE A 50 11.22 -9.33 2.83
CA ILE A 50 10.24 -9.28 1.76
C ILE A 50 10.67 -10.31 0.71
N ARG A 51 9.80 -11.29 0.46
CA ARG A 51 9.98 -12.23 -0.66
C ARG A 51 9.06 -11.77 -1.78
N GLY A 52 9.65 -11.55 -2.95
CA GLY A 52 8.91 -11.20 -4.15
C GLY A 52 7.82 -12.22 -4.48
N VAL A 53 6.63 -11.74 -4.81
CA VAL A 53 5.51 -12.53 -5.31
C VAL A 53 5.18 -12.11 -6.74
N ASP A 54 4.60 -13.03 -7.52
CA ASP A 54 4.26 -12.76 -8.93
C ASP A 54 3.19 -11.68 -9.08
N LYS A 55 2.27 -11.60 -8.11
CA LYS A 55 1.15 -10.67 -8.13
C LYS A 55 0.60 -10.36 -6.74
N LEU A 56 -0.03 -9.20 -6.63
CA LEU A 56 -0.94 -8.87 -5.55
C LEU A 56 -2.39 -9.05 -6.00
N THR A 57 -3.29 -9.26 -5.06
CA THR A 57 -4.74 -9.36 -5.29
C THR A 57 -5.45 -8.20 -4.61
N GLY A 58 -6.40 -7.59 -5.32
CA GLY A 58 -7.23 -6.53 -4.80
C GLY A 58 -8.16 -7.04 -3.71
N VAL A 59 -8.08 -6.40 -2.54
CA VAL A 59 -8.93 -6.68 -1.38
C VAL A 59 -9.27 -5.36 -0.67
N PRO A 60 -10.25 -5.33 0.23
CA PRO A 60 -10.48 -4.15 1.06
C PRO A 60 -9.36 -3.98 2.09
N VAL A 61 -8.70 -2.82 2.11
CA VAL A 61 -7.60 -2.47 3.01
C VAL A 61 -7.83 -1.13 3.69
N THR A 62 -7.17 -0.90 4.82
CA THR A 62 -7.31 0.35 5.60
C THR A 62 -5.98 1.09 5.66
N ALA A 63 -5.98 2.39 5.34
CA ALA A 63 -4.78 3.22 5.40
C ALA A 63 -4.43 3.59 6.86
N PRO A 64 -3.32 3.10 7.45
CA PRO A 64 -3.00 3.37 8.86
C PRO A 64 -2.34 4.75 9.07
N ASP A 65 -1.71 5.29 8.03
CA ASP A 65 -1.08 6.60 8.04
C ASP A 65 -0.94 7.17 6.61
N LEU A 66 -0.39 8.39 6.53
CA LEU A 66 -0.20 9.13 5.28
C LEU A 66 0.63 8.36 4.22
N ARG A 67 1.83 7.89 4.58
CA ARG A 67 2.76 7.27 3.61
C ARG A 67 2.38 5.82 3.34
N ALA A 68 1.91 5.12 4.37
CA ALA A 68 1.32 3.80 4.24
C ALA A 68 0.09 3.80 3.31
N GLY A 69 -0.82 4.77 3.46
CA GLY A 69 -1.99 4.88 2.60
C GLY A 69 -1.62 5.12 1.12
N ALA A 70 -0.65 5.99 0.85
CA ALA A 70 -0.14 6.19 -0.52
C ALA A 70 0.52 4.93 -1.09
N ALA A 71 1.19 4.13 -0.25
CA ALA A 71 1.74 2.84 -0.65
C ALA A 71 0.63 1.83 -0.96
N LEU A 72 -0.43 1.75 -0.16
CA LEU A 72 -1.57 0.86 -0.43
C LEU A 72 -2.33 1.26 -1.71
N VAL A 73 -2.43 2.57 -2.04
CA VAL A 73 -2.92 3.01 -3.35
C VAL A 73 -2.04 2.45 -4.47
N THR A 74 -0.72 2.54 -4.33
CA THR A 74 0.23 2.03 -5.32
C THR A 74 0.13 0.50 -5.46
N ALA A 75 0.00 -0.21 -4.34
CA ALA A 75 -0.21 -1.66 -4.32
C ALA A 75 -1.51 -2.03 -5.04
N GLY A 76 -2.59 -1.28 -4.79
CA GLY A 76 -3.89 -1.50 -5.43
C GLY A 76 -3.86 -1.27 -6.95
N LEU A 77 -3.05 -0.32 -7.43
CA LEU A 77 -2.85 -0.11 -8.86
C LEU A 77 -2.08 -1.26 -9.55
N ALA A 78 -1.22 -1.96 -8.80
CA ALA A 78 -0.45 -3.09 -9.31
C ALA A 78 -1.14 -4.45 -9.11
N ALA A 79 -2.21 -4.50 -8.30
CA ALA A 79 -2.91 -5.73 -7.96
C ALA A 79 -3.89 -6.18 -9.05
N GLU A 80 -4.14 -7.47 -9.13
CA GLU A 80 -5.23 -8.03 -9.92
C GLU A 80 -6.57 -7.84 -9.20
N GLY A 81 -7.60 -7.39 -9.92
CA GLY A 81 -8.93 -7.14 -9.37
C GLY A 81 -9.11 -5.72 -8.84
N THR A 82 -10.00 -5.56 -7.87
CA THR A 82 -10.35 -4.25 -7.30
C THR A 82 -9.90 -4.16 -5.85
N THR A 83 -9.15 -3.11 -5.52
CA THR A 83 -8.78 -2.79 -4.14
C THR A 83 -9.67 -1.67 -3.64
N GLU A 84 -10.31 -1.86 -2.48
CA GLU A 84 -11.02 -0.79 -1.78
C GLU A 84 -10.16 -0.27 -0.65
N ILE A 85 -9.96 1.04 -0.55
CA ILE A 85 -9.08 1.64 0.45
C ILE A 85 -9.92 2.53 1.37
N TYR A 86 -9.93 2.21 2.66
CA TYR A 86 -10.62 2.96 3.70
C TYR A 86 -9.65 3.87 4.48
N ASP A 87 -10.21 4.76 5.30
CA ASP A 87 -9.49 5.76 6.11
C ASP A 87 -8.56 6.67 5.29
N ILE A 88 -9.01 6.99 4.07
CA ILE A 88 -8.29 7.84 3.11
C ILE A 88 -8.01 9.27 3.60
N TYR A 89 -8.64 9.72 4.70
CA TYR A 89 -8.33 10.99 5.34
C TYR A 89 -6.84 11.06 5.76
N HIS A 90 -6.19 9.91 6.03
CA HIS A 90 -4.76 9.86 6.28
C HIS A 90 -3.94 10.28 5.05
N ILE A 91 -4.36 9.87 3.86
CA ILE A 91 -3.71 10.18 2.57
C ILE A 91 -3.89 11.66 2.24
N ASP A 92 -5.10 12.19 2.47
CA ASP A 92 -5.46 13.58 2.18
C ASP A 92 -4.61 14.60 2.95
N ARG A 93 -4.02 14.22 4.08
CA ARG A 93 -3.10 15.07 4.87
C ARG A 93 -1.81 15.44 4.14
N GLY A 94 -1.45 14.76 3.05
CA GLY A 94 -0.21 15.02 2.33
C GLY A 94 -0.23 14.73 0.83
N TYR A 95 -1.35 14.23 0.29
CA TYR A 95 -1.56 14.08 -1.14
C TYR A 95 -2.90 14.69 -1.55
N GLU A 96 -2.83 15.88 -2.14
CA GLU A 96 -4.01 16.58 -2.65
C GLU A 96 -4.47 15.97 -3.98
N ASN A 97 -5.77 15.65 -4.10
CA ASN A 97 -6.43 15.15 -5.31
C ASN A 97 -5.62 14.02 -5.99
N LEU A 98 -5.18 13.05 -5.19
CA LEU A 98 -4.29 11.97 -5.64
C LEU A 98 -4.95 11.15 -6.75
N GLU A 99 -6.23 10.82 -6.60
CA GLU A 99 -7.03 10.08 -7.57
C GLU A 99 -7.11 10.80 -8.93
N ASP A 100 -7.26 12.12 -8.94
CA ASP A 100 -7.34 12.91 -10.17
C ASP A 100 -6.00 12.91 -10.90
N LYS A 101 -4.91 13.08 -10.14
CA LYS A 101 -3.54 13.07 -10.67
C LYS A 101 -3.21 11.70 -11.27
N LEU A 102 -3.58 10.61 -10.60
CA LEU A 102 -3.36 9.25 -11.08
C LEU A 102 -4.25 8.92 -12.29
N THR A 103 -5.51 9.35 -12.28
CA THR A 103 -6.44 9.17 -13.42
C THR A 103 -5.91 9.87 -14.67
N LYS A 104 -5.31 11.07 -14.53
CA LYS A 104 -4.64 11.76 -15.65
C LYS A 104 -3.44 11.01 -16.22
N LEU A 105 -2.85 10.08 -15.45
CA LEU A 105 -1.80 9.16 -15.90
C LEU A 105 -2.35 7.84 -16.46
N GLY A 106 -3.68 7.67 -16.50
CA GLY A 106 -4.34 6.45 -17.01
C GLY A 106 -4.70 5.42 -15.95
N ALA A 107 -4.52 5.73 -14.66
CA ALA A 107 -4.94 4.83 -13.59
C ALA A 107 -6.47 4.68 -13.53
N LYS A 108 -6.95 3.47 -13.29
CA LYS A 108 -8.36 3.18 -13.04
C LYS A 108 -8.64 3.28 -11.54
N ILE A 109 -8.87 4.50 -11.07
CA ILE A 109 -9.11 4.80 -9.66
C ILE A 109 -10.24 5.82 -9.54
N SER A 110 -11.05 5.70 -8.50
CA SER A 110 -12.11 6.66 -8.19
C SER A 110 -12.33 6.77 -6.69
N ARG A 111 -12.56 7.98 -6.20
CA ARG A 111 -13.04 8.19 -4.83
C ARG A 111 -14.56 8.05 -4.79
N VAL A 112 -15.07 7.22 -3.89
CA VAL A 112 -16.51 7.00 -3.70
C VAL A 112 -16.93 7.35 -2.28
N LYS A 113 -18.19 7.77 -2.09
CA LYS A 113 -18.80 7.95 -0.77
C LYS A 113 -19.52 6.65 -0.38
N LEU A 114 -19.39 6.23 0.88
CA LEU A 114 -19.97 4.98 1.39
C LEU A 114 -21.51 4.89 1.24
N ASN A 115 -22.20 6.02 1.05
CA ASN A 115 -23.66 6.06 0.85
C ASN A 115 -24.12 5.53 -0.52
N ASN A 116 -23.21 5.12 -1.40
CA ASN A 116 -23.52 4.64 -2.76
C ASN A 116 -23.37 3.12 -2.95
N ILE A 117 -23.19 2.35 -1.88
CA ILE A 117 -23.21 0.89 -1.96
C ILE A 117 -24.64 0.44 -1.66
N LYS A 118 -25.41 0.15 -2.71
CA LYS A 118 -26.70 -0.55 -2.62
C LYS A 118 -26.49 -2.04 -2.45
#